data_AF-A0A920V2Q7-F1
#
_entry.id   AF-A0A920V2Q7-F1
#
_cell.length_a   1.000
_cell.length_b   1.000
_cell.length_c   1.000
_cell.angle_alpha   90.00
_cell.angle_beta   90.00
_cell.angle_gamma   90.00
#
_symmetry.space_group_name_H-M   'P 1'
#
loop_
_entity.id
_entity.type
_entity.pdbx_description
1 polymer ?
#
loop_
_entity_poly.entity_id
_entity_poly.type
_entity_poly.pdbx_seq_one_letter_code
_entity_poly.pdbx_strand_id
1 'polypeptide(L)'
;MDMFATMKNIQKLLVITAALFVTGGDGIQAADPIDIGSDKQLILDGLFLAKSRGVSLKIHPPRKTGDAVLRREHEWESASLNWFNVVQDQGRIDRRAKYRMWYEAYDVDGWPTANDTSFCYAESRDGIRWTKPVLQMFSYKGSDRNNILFRQIGSKALGNRSRVHGTGVFIDTHAPPKARYKAVGQGLFVRPGQRPHRIAGMYSADGLKWTRLPKPIIMCLPTASIRAFGMRRVSGTWFSAESAVADGHWADLKAPTSLTSSR
;
A
#
# COMPACT_ATOMS: atom_id res chain seq x y z
N MET A 1 73.41 -37.73 41.00
CA MET A 1 73.11 -37.24 39.64
C MET A 1 71.73 -37.79 39.28
N ASP A 2 70.66 -37.01 39.13
CA ASP A 2 70.60 -35.60 38.74
C ASP A 2 69.42 -34.90 39.43
N MET A 3 69.68 -34.29 40.59
CA MET A 3 68.69 -33.55 41.39
C MET A 3 68.27 -32.23 40.70
N PHE A 4 68.98 -31.84 39.63
CA PHE A 4 68.71 -30.63 38.83
C PHE A 4 67.65 -30.83 37.73
N ALA A 5 67.34 -32.06 37.34
CA ALA A 5 66.33 -32.34 36.30
C ALA A 5 64.89 -32.20 36.83
N THR A 6 64.67 -32.53 38.10
CA THR A 6 63.34 -32.53 38.73
C THR A 6 62.85 -31.13 39.11
N MET A 7 63.75 -30.18 39.36
CA MET A 7 63.39 -28.78 39.69
C MET A 7 62.98 -27.94 38.47
N LYS A 8 63.41 -28.28 37.26
CA LYS A 8 63.02 -27.55 36.03
C LYS A 8 61.58 -27.81 35.57
N ASN A 9 60.98 -28.93 35.99
CA ASN A 9 59.60 -29.27 35.64
C ASN A 9 58.57 -28.69 36.61
N ILE A 10 58.95 -28.36 37.86
CA ILE A 10 58.05 -27.73 38.83
C ILE A 10 57.90 -26.22 38.57
N GLN A 11 58.94 -25.55 38.07
CA GLN A 11 58.81 -24.14 37.62
C GLN A 11 58.01 -23.98 36.33
N LYS A 12 57.96 -24.99 35.45
CA LYS A 12 57.09 -24.97 34.26
C LYS A 12 55.63 -25.29 34.59
N LEU A 13 55.37 -26.06 35.64
CA LEU A 13 54.00 -26.41 36.05
C LEU A 13 53.29 -25.25 36.77
N LEU A 14 54.03 -24.39 37.47
CA LEU A 14 53.48 -23.20 38.15
C LEU A 14 53.20 -22.00 37.21
N VAL A 15 53.78 -21.98 36.01
CA VAL A 15 53.50 -20.91 35.02
C VAL A 15 52.25 -21.22 34.18
N ILE A 16 51.85 -22.49 34.06
CA ILE A 16 50.67 -22.86 33.27
C ILE A 16 49.35 -22.69 34.06
N THR A 17 49.38 -22.70 35.39
CA THR A 17 48.16 -22.45 36.20
C THR A 17 47.87 -20.96 36.43
N ALA A 18 48.81 -20.05 36.14
CA ALA A 18 48.61 -18.61 36.26
C ALA A 18 48.27 -17.90 34.92
N ALA A 19 48.18 -18.64 33.81
CA ALA A 19 47.80 -18.11 32.50
C ALA A 19 46.35 -18.44 32.10
N LEU A 20 45.51 -18.86 33.06
CA LEU A 20 44.12 -19.25 32.82
C LEU A 20 43.13 -18.54 33.75
N PHE A 21 43.41 -17.30 34.14
CA PHE A 21 42.42 -16.43 34.81
C PHE A 21 42.55 -14.95 34.42
N VAL A 22 42.93 -14.68 33.18
CA VAL A 22 42.64 -13.38 32.54
C VAL A 22 41.99 -13.64 31.18
N THR A 23 40.87 -14.36 31.19
CA THR A 23 39.75 -13.88 30.37
C THR A 23 39.11 -12.78 31.20
N GLY A 24 39.78 -11.61 31.23
CA GLY A 24 39.11 -10.37 31.59
C GLY A 24 37.84 -10.36 30.76
N GLY A 25 36.69 -10.37 31.44
CA GLY A 25 35.42 -10.56 30.78
C GLY A 25 35.37 -9.62 29.59
N ASP A 26 35.20 -10.20 28.40
CA ASP A 26 34.48 -9.51 27.35
C ASP A 26 33.10 -9.27 27.95
N GLY A 27 33.01 -8.21 28.76
CA GLY A 27 31.76 -7.64 29.19
C GLY A 27 31.06 -7.40 27.88
N ILE A 28 29.98 -8.14 27.65
CA ILE A 28 29.12 -7.98 26.49
C ILE A 28 28.85 -6.49 26.42
N GLN A 29 29.53 -5.80 25.50
CA GLN A 29 29.34 -4.38 25.33
C GLN A 29 27.89 -4.26 24.89
N ALA A 30 27.05 -3.72 25.79
CA ALA A 30 25.65 -3.54 25.49
C ALA A 30 25.60 -2.71 24.20
N ALA A 31 24.93 -3.23 23.17
CA ALA A 31 24.74 -2.48 21.94
C ALA A 31 24.14 -1.10 22.29
N ASP A 32 24.59 -0.06 21.60
CA ASP A 32 24.09 1.29 21.83
C ASP A 32 22.55 1.29 21.77
N PRO A 33 21.88 2.02 22.69
CA PRO A 33 20.43 2.06 22.72
C PRO A 33 19.89 2.55 21.38
N ILE A 34 18.91 1.82 20.84
CA ILE A 34 18.24 2.21 19.60
C ILE A 34 17.27 3.35 19.94
N ASP A 35 17.56 4.56 19.46
CA ASP A 35 16.64 5.68 19.58
C ASP A 35 15.47 5.51 18.59
N ILE A 36 14.28 5.31 19.14
CA ILE A 36 13.03 5.14 18.38
C ILE A 36 12.13 6.37 18.42
N GLY A 37 12.48 7.40 19.21
CA GLY A 37 11.64 8.57 19.45
C GLY A 37 10.18 8.22 19.77
N SER A 38 9.25 8.84 19.05
CA SER A 38 7.79 8.57 19.13
C SER A 38 7.25 7.75 17.95
N ASP A 39 8.14 7.11 17.18
CA ASP A 39 7.75 6.38 15.98
C ASP A 39 7.13 5.02 16.32
N LYS A 40 6.11 4.64 15.55
CA LYS A 40 5.48 3.32 15.66
C LYS A 40 6.44 2.25 15.15
N GLN A 41 6.81 1.32 16.01
CA GLN A 41 7.69 0.21 15.68
C GLN A 41 6.90 -1.06 15.37
N LEU A 42 7.28 -1.76 14.30
CA LEU A 42 6.79 -3.09 13.99
C LEU A 42 7.75 -4.12 14.58
N ILE A 43 7.27 -4.98 15.48
CA ILE A 43 8.07 -6.05 16.07
C ILE A 43 7.91 -7.30 15.19
N LEU A 44 8.66 -7.34 14.10
CA LEU A 44 8.62 -8.43 13.11
C LEU A 44 9.92 -9.23 13.08
N ASP A 45 10.97 -8.72 13.70
CA ASP A 45 12.31 -9.30 13.71
C ASP A 45 12.98 -9.13 15.09
N GLY A 46 14.27 -9.46 15.15
CA GLY A 46 15.07 -9.36 16.37
C GLY A 46 15.62 -7.97 16.69
N LEU A 47 15.32 -6.93 15.90
CA LEU A 47 15.96 -5.61 16.04
C LEU A 47 15.81 -5.03 17.44
N PHE A 48 14.63 -5.19 18.04
CA PHE A 48 14.32 -4.70 19.40
C PHE A 48 14.45 -5.77 20.48
N LEU A 49 15.03 -6.93 20.16
CA LEU A 49 15.18 -8.05 21.10
C LEU A 49 16.63 -8.22 21.52
N ALA A 50 17.01 -7.61 22.65
CA ALA A 50 18.34 -7.78 23.22
C ALA A 50 18.62 -9.23 23.69
N LYS A 51 17.58 -9.94 24.16
CA LYS A 51 17.68 -11.31 24.64
C LYS A 51 16.33 -12.02 24.58
N SER A 52 16.34 -13.30 24.21
CA SER A 52 15.20 -14.22 24.37
C SER A 52 15.68 -15.51 25.04
N ARG A 53 14.84 -16.12 25.88
CA ARG A 53 15.08 -17.46 26.45
C ARG A 53 13.77 -18.23 26.50
N GLY A 54 13.76 -19.43 25.93
CA GLY A 54 12.56 -20.29 25.93
C GLY A 54 11.38 -19.76 25.11
N VAL A 55 11.59 -18.75 24.27
CA VAL A 55 10.55 -18.11 23.44
C VAL A 55 11.09 -17.82 22.03
N SER A 56 10.21 -17.82 21.04
CA SER A 56 10.53 -17.44 19.66
C SER A 56 9.45 -16.53 19.06
N LEU A 57 9.86 -15.63 18.17
CA LEU A 57 8.92 -14.85 17.37
C LEU A 57 8.30 -15.76 16.32
N LYS A 58 6.97 -15.72 16.22
CA LYS A 58 6.22 -16.47 15.23
C LYS A 58 5.16 -15.58 14.59
N ILE A 59 5.26 -15.39 13.28
CA ILE A 59 4.16 -14.80 12.52
C ILE A 59 3.01 -15.79 12.56
N HIS A 60 1.87 -15.36 13.12
CA HIS A 60 0.67 -16.17 13.11
C HIS A 60 0.21 -16.34 11.67
N PRO A 61 0.07 -17.59 11.17
CA PRO A 61 -0.39 -17.80 9.81
C PRO A 61 -1.80 -17.21 9.66
N PRO A 62 -2.06 -16.40 8.62
CA PRO A 62 -3.40 -15.87 8.39
C PRO A 62 -4.36 -17.05 8.20
N ARG A 63 -5.49 -17.02 8.91
CA ARG A 63 -6.56 -18.00 8.73
C ARG A 63 -7.67 -17.35 7.92
N LYS A 64 -8.07 -18.01 6.82
CA LYS A 64 -9.30 -17.64 6.11
C LYS A 64 -10.47 -18.01 7.02
N THR A 65 -11.28 -17.03 7.39
CA THR A 65 -12.46 -17.28 8.25
C THR A 65 -13.59 -17.99 7.50
N GLY A 66 -13.55 -17.94 6.16
CA GLY A 66 -14.66 -18.39 5.31
C GLY A 66 -15.70 -17.29 5.06
N ASP A 67 -15.62 -16.18 5.80
CA ASP A 67 -16.51 -15.04 5.60
C ASP A 67 -16.16 -14.28 4.33
N ALA A 68 -17.19 -13.94 3.55
CA ALA A 68 -17.06 -13.00 2.45
C ALA A 68 -17.34 -11.59 2.95
N VAL A 69 -16.35 -10.70 2.85
CA VAL A 69 -16.48 -9.28 3.26
C VAL A 69 -17.52 -8.55 2.42
N LEU A 70 -17.57 -8.84 1.11
CA LEU A 70 -18.58 -8.35 0.20
C LEU A 70 -18.94 -9.48 -0.78
N ARG A 71 -20.25 -9.69 -1.00
CA ARG A 71 -20.76 -10.73 -1.93
C ARG A 71 -21.28 -10.09 -3.20
N ARG A 72 -21.34 -10.87 -4.29
CA ARG A 72 -22.05 -10.50 -5.52
C ARG A 72 -23.54 -10.70 -5.28
N GLU A 73 -24.31 -9.62 -5.34
CA GLU A 73 -25.75 -9.60 -5.03
C GLU A 73 -26.58 -9.01 -6.17
N HIS A 74 -25.92 -8.45 -7.19
CA HIS A 74 -26.58 -7.72 -8.26
C HIS A 74 -26.03 -8.11 -9.65
N GLU A 75 -26.81 -7.88 -10.70
CA GLU A 75 -26.46 -8.28 -12.07
C GLU A 75 -25.19 -7.61 -12.60
N TRP A 76 -24.94 -6.35 -12.24
CA TRP A 76 -23.71 -5.63 -12.61
C TRP A 76 -22.45 -6.16 -11.90
N GLU A 77 -22.62 -7.15 -11.02
CA GLU A 77 -21.56 -7.85 -10.30
C GLU A 77 -21.44 -9.32 -10.76
N SER A 78 -22.15 -9.72 -11.82
CA SER A 78 -22.33 -11.13 -12.22
C SER A 78 -21.04 -11.87 -12.57
N ALA A 79 -19.98 -11.17 -12.99
CA ALA A 79 -18.67 -11.78 -13.25
C ALA A 79 -17.82 -11.79 -11.98
N SER A 80 -17.38 -10.62 -11.50
CA SER A 80 -16.47 -10.53 -10.36
C SER A 80 -16.51 -9.19 -9.64
N LEU A 81 -16.09 -9.19 -8.38
CA LEU A 81 -15.78 -7.99 -7.61
C LEU A 81 -14.27 -7.87 -7.46
N ASN A 82 -13.71 -6.71 -7.79
CA ASN A 82 -12.29 -6.46 -7.79
C ASN A 82 -11.97 -5.08 -7.20
N TRP A 83 -10.67 -4.85 -6.98
CA TRP A 83 -10.10 -3.53 -6.69
C TRP A 83 -10.82 -2.72 -5.60
N PHE A 84 -10.89 -3.29 -4.41
CA PHE A 84 -11.51 -2.66 -3.25
C PHE A 84 -10.60 -1.58 -2.65
N ASN A 85 -11.16 -0.41 -2.39
CA ASN A 85 -10.53 0.67 -1.66
C ASN A 85 -11.43 1.07 -0.49
N VAL A 86 -10.91 1.00 0.74
CA VAL A 86 -11.64 1.32 1.96
C VAL A 86 -11.04 2.55 2.62
N VAL A 87 -11.89 3.51 2.98
CA VAL A 87 -11.50 4.71 3.72
C VAL A 87 -12.41 4.89 4.93
N GLN A 88 -11.82 5.23 6.07
CA GLN A 88 -12.54 5.65 7.26
C GLN A 88 -12.83 7.16 7.18
N ASP A 89 -14.10 7.57 7.10
CA ASP A 89 -14.52 8.99 7.03
C ASP A 89 -15.65 9.33 8.02
N GLN A 90 -15.60 8.76 9.23
CA GLN A 90 -16.36 9.17 10.43
C GLN A 90 -17.82 9.67 10.21
N GLY A 91 -18.54 9.13 9.23
CA GLY A 91 -19.94 9.44 8.96
C GLY A 91 -20.28 10.85 8.49
N ARG A 92 -19.48 11.49 7.63
CA ARG A 92 -19.83 12.87 7.20
C ARG A 92 -21.01 12.96 6.23
N ILE A 93 -21.24 11.94 5.40
CA ILE A 93 -22.36 11.89 4.45
C ILE A 93 -23.54 11.11 5.05
N ASP A 94 -23.27 9.92 5.57
CA ASP A 94 -24.15 9.22 6.49
C ASP A 94 -23.45 9.11 7.85
N ARG A 95 -23.96 9.83 8.86
CA ARG A 95 -23.44 9.79 10.25
C ARG A 95 -23.42 8.41 10.87
N ARG A 96 -24.13 7.44 10.29
CA ARG A 96 -24.13 6.05 10.75
C ARG A 96 -22.96 5.26 10.18
N ALA A 97 -22.46 5.59 8.99
CA ALA A 97 -21.40 4.88 8.27
C ALA A 97 -20.00 5.46 8.57
N LYS A 98 -19.16 4.69 9.28
CA LYS A 98 -17.78 5.11 9.61
C LYS A 98 -16.78 4.82 8.49
N TYR A 99 -17.07 3.79 7.68
CA TYR A 99 -16.21 3.28 6.63
C TYR A 99 -16.94 3.35 5.30
N ARG A 100 -16.18 3.66 4.26
CA ARG A 100 -16.63 3.81 2.89
C ARG A 100 -15.77 2.91 2.01
N MET A 101 -16.39 2.26 1.04
CA MET A 101 -15.71 1.39 0.08
C MET A 101 -16.04 1.81 -1.33
N TRP A 102 -15.02 1.91 -2.16
CA TRP A 102 -15.15 1.96 -3.61
C TRP A 102 -14.58 0.67 -4.16
N TYR A 103 -15.27 0.08 -5.14
CA TYR A 103 -14.86 -1.20 -5.71
C TYR A 103 -15.24 -1.29 -7.17
N GLU A 104 -14.60 -2.21 -7.88
CA GLU A 104 -14.88 -2.51 -9.27
C GLU A 104 -15.79 -3.73 -9.35
N ALA A 105 -16.88 -3.60 -10.09
CA ALA A 105 -17.79 -4.71 -10.37
C ALA A 105 -17.80 -4.99 -11.87
N TYR A 106 -17.60 -6.24 -12.22
CA TYR A 106 -17.63 -6.73 -13.60
C TYR A 106 -18.90 -7.52 -13.81
N ASP A 107 -19.54 -7.30 -14.95
CA ASP A 107 -20.66 -8.11 -15.41
C ASP A 107 -20.29 -8.93 -16.65
N VAL A 108 -20.91 -10.11 -16.77
CA VAL A 108 -20.57 -11.08 -17.81
C VAL A 108 -20.95 -10.55 -19.20
N ASP A 109 -22.12 -9.90 -19.32
CA ASP A 109 -22.65 -9.39 -20.59
C ASP A 109 -21.80 -8.25 -21.16
N GLY A 110 -21.14 -7.50 -20.29
CA GLY A 110 -20.28 -6.38 -20.63
C GLY A 110 -18.90 -6.82 -21.09
N TRP A 111 -18.45 -8.05 -20.85
CA TRP A 111 -17.08 -8.49 -21.09
C TRP A 111 -16.89 -9.15 -22.48
N PRO A 112 -15.77 -8.87 -23.20
CA PRO A 112 -14.81 -7.78 -23.02
C PRO A 112 -15.24 -6.55 -23.83
N THR A 113 -15.72 -5.49 -23.16
CA THR A 113 -16.04 -4.22 -23.82
C THR A 113 -15.55 -3.03 -23.02
N ALA A 114 -15.63 -1.84 -23.59
CA ALA A 114 -15.30 -0.60 -22.87
C ALA A 114 -16.26 -0.26 -21.72
N ASN A 115 -17.37 -1.00 -21.57
CA ASN A 115 -18.45 -0.75 -20.63
C ASN A 115 -18.67 -1.94 -19.69
N ASP A 116 -17.64 -2.76 -19.49
CA ASP A 116 -17.66 -4.01 -18.71
C ASP A 116 -17.49 -3.80 -17.20
N THR A 117 -16.94 -2.65 -16.81
CA THR A 117 -16.53 -2.38 -15.42
C THR A 117 -17.30 -1.22 -14.83
N SER A 118 -18.01 -1.47 -13.73
CA SER A 118 -18.68 -0.48 -12.87
C SER A 118 -17.79 -0.05 -11.71
N PHE A 119 -17.68 1.25 -11.48
CA PHE A 119 -17.15 1.79 -10.22
C PHE A 119 -18.31 1.94 -9.24
N CYS A 120 -18.31 1.09 -8.22
CA CYS A 120 -19.40 0.95 -7.27
C CYS A 120 -19.00 1.47 -5.89
N TYR A 121 -20.02 1.67 -5.04
CA TYR A 121 -19.86 2.22 -3.70
C TYR A 121 -20.59 1.36 -2.65
N ALA A 122 -19.96 1.19 -1.49
CA ALA A 122 -20.56 0.55 -0.33
C ALA A 122 -20.16 1.26 0.97
N GLU A 123 -20.92 1.06 2.03
CA GLU A 123 -20.71 1.71 3.32
C GLU A 123 -20.82 0.73 4.49
N SER A 124 -20.12 1.03 5.58
CA SER A 124 -20.10 0.18 6.77
C SER A 124 -19.92 0.98 8.05
N ARG A 125 -20.51 0.48 9.14
CA ARG A 125 -20.36 1.04 10.49
C ARG A 125 -19.15 0.48 11.23
N ASP A 126 -18.78 -0.76 10.92
CA ASP A 126 -17.78 -1.56 11.65
C ASP A 126 -16.61 -2.05 10.76
N GLY A 127 -16.69 -1.84 9.45
CA GLY A 127 -15.70 -2.31 8.46
C GLY A 127 -15.82 -3.79 8.12
N ILE A 128 -16.78 -4.50 8.73
CA ILE A 128 -17.00 -5.94 8.58
C ILE A 128 -18.27 -6.19 7.77
N ARG A 129 -19.37 -5.52 8.11
CA ARG A 129 -20.67 -5.65 7.44
C ARG A 129 -20.90 -4.45 6.54
N TRP A 130 -21.11 -4.71 5.26
CA TRP A 130 -21.21 -3.69 4.22
C TRP A 130 -22.63 -3.61 3.65
N THR A 131 -23.08 -2.39 3.39
CA THR A 131 -24.35 -2.09 2.72
C THR A 131 -24.05 -1.43 1.37
N LYS A 132 -24.77 -1.84 0.32
CA LYS A 132 -24.72 -1.23 -1.01
C LYS A 132 -25.93 -0.31 -1.18
N PRO A 133 -25.79 1.01 -0.96
CA PRO A 133 -26.94 1.92 -1.02
C PRO A 133 -27.43 2.11 -2.46
N VAL A 134 -28.73 2.34 -2.64
CA VAL A 134 -29.28 2.76 -3.93
C VAL A 134 -28.94 4.24 -4.14
N LEU A 135 -28.12 4.52 -5.15
CA LEU A 135 -27.58 5.86 -5.41
C LEU A 135 -28.30 6.60 -6.55
N GLN A 136 -28.91 5.88 -7.50
CA GLN A 136 -29.59 6.48 -8.67
C GLN A 136 -28.69 7.39 -9.51
N MET A 137 -27.42 7.02 -9.65
CA MET A 137 -26.42 7.82 -10.37
C MET A 137 -26.08 7.30 -11.77
N PHE A 138 -26.43 6.04 -12.06
CA PHE A 138 -26.11 5.39 -13.32
C PHE A 138 -27.26 4.50 -13.76
N SER A 139 -27.64 4.55 -15.05
CA SER A 139 -28.66 3.64 -15.60
C SER A 139 -28.01 2.35 -16.07
N TYR A 140 -28.42 1.22 -15.47
CA TYR A 140 -27.98 -0.12 -15.81
C TYR A 140 -29.19 -0.96 -16.23
N LYS A 141 -29.18 -1.47 -17.48
CA LYS A 141 -30.27 -2.29 -18.06
C LYS A 141 -31.68 -1.69 -17.83
N GLY A 142 -31.81 -0.37 -17.98
CA GLY A 142 -33.09 0.35 -17.86
C GLY A 142 -33.50 0.72 -16.43
N SER A 143 -32.68 0.43 -15.42
CA SER A 143 -32.93 0.81 -14.02
C SER A 143 -31.77 1.62 -13.44
N ASP A 144 -32.08 2.66 -12.66
CA ASP A 144 -31.10 3.43 -11.87
C ASP A 144 -30.99 2.94 -10.42
N ARG A 145 -31.75 1.91 -10.02
CA ARG A 145 -31.75 1.36 -8.67
C ARG A 145 -30.51 0.50 -8.41
N ASN A 146 -29.36 1.15 -8.34
CA ASN A 146 -28.06 0.52 -8.14
C ASN A 146 -27.12 1.43 -7.34
N ASN A 147 -25.94 0.90 -7.01
CA ASN A 147 -24.87 1.59 -6.31
C ASN A 147 -23.68 1.94 -7.23
N ILE A 148 -23.93 2.04 -8.54
CA ILE A 148 -22.91 2.35 -9.54
C ILE A 148 -22.75 3.87 -9.62
N LEU A 149 -21.51 4.34 -9.52
CA LEU A 149 -21.16 5.75 -9.70
C LEU A 149 -21.00 6.08 -11.19
N PHE A 150 -20.21 5.26 -11.91
CA PHE A 150 -19.98 5.37 -13.35
C PHE A 150 -19.25 4.13 -13.90
N ARG A 151 -19.28 3.96 -15.23
CA ARG A 151 -18.42 3.01 -15.98
C ARG A 151 -17.29 3.67 -16.76
N GLN A 152 -17.50 4.95 -17.10
CA GLN A 152 -16.51 5.80 -17.74
C GLN A 152 -16.68 7.23 -17.25
N ILE A 153 -15.58 7.98 -17.22
CA ILE A 153 -15.60 9.40 -16.85
C ILE A 153 -14.59 10.18 -17.70
N GLY A 154 -14.90 11.43 -18.03
CA GLY A 154 -14.04 12.33 -18.80
C GLY A 154 -14.77 13.01 -19.95
N SER A 155 -14.03 13.70 -20.83
CA SER A 155 -14.56 14.43 -21.97
C SER A 155 -14.09 13.83 -23.29
N LYS A 156 -15.07 13.42 -24.12
CA LYS A 156 -14.80 13.02 -25.51
C LYS A 156 -14.17 14.16 -26.30
N ALA A 157 -14.64 15.39 -26.10
CA ALA A 157 -14.13 16.58 -26.80
C ALA A 157 -12.67 16.89 -26.47
N LEU A 158 -12.25 16.63 -25.22
CA LEU A 158 -10.86 16.85 -24.78
C LEU A 158 -9.95 15.64 -25.03
N GLY A 159 -10.44 14.58 -25.69
CA GLY A 159 -9.67 13.35 -25.92
C GLY A 159 -9.25 12.62 -24.65
N ASN A 160 -9.91 12.93 -23.52
CA ASN A 160 -9.55 12.40 -22.20
C ASN A 160 -10.72 11.60 -21.63
N ARG A 161 -10.58 10.27 -21.58
CA ARG A 161 -11.59 9.40 -20.97
C ARG A 161 -10.90 8.44 -20.03
N SER A 162 -11.61 7.90 -19.06
CA SER A 162 -11.10 6.87 -18.17
C SER A 162 -12.15 5.80 -18.08
N ARG A 163 -11.73 4.56 -18.35
CA ARG A 163 -12.48 3.39 -17.89
C ARG A 163 -12.15 3.16 -16.42
N VAL A 164 -13.01 2.41 -15.76
CA VAL A 164 -12.77 2.00 -14.37
C VAL A 164 -11.73 0.90 -14.40
N HIS A 165 -10.51 1.21 -13.96
CA HIS A 165 -9.49 0.21 -13.68
C HIS A 165 -8.41 0.77 -12.76
N GLY A 166 -8.12 0.04 -11.69
CA GLY A 166 -7.02 0.36 -10.80
C GLY A 166 -7.28 1.62 -9.95
N THR A 167 -8.54 1.98 -9.69
CA THR A 167 -8.87 3.26 -9.05
C THR A 167 -8.67 3.21 -7.53
N GLY A 168 -7.68 3.94 -7.02
CA GLY A 168 -7.45 4.14 -5.58
C GLY A 168 -8.02 5.48 -5.11
N VAL A 169 -8.89 5.46 -4.10
CA VAL A 169 -9.47 6.64 -3.44
C VAL A 169 -8.73 6.95 -2.14
N PHE A 170 -8.56 8.24 -1.83
CA PHE A 170 -8.03 8.73 -0.56
C PHE A 170 -8.61 10.10 -0.20
N ILE A 171 -8.46 10.46 1.07
CA ILE A 171 -8.83 11.79 1.60
C ILE A 171 -7.58 12.66 1.65
N ASP A 172 -7.66 13.82 1.02
CA ASP A 172 -6.67 14.88 1.16
C ASP A 172 -7.14 15.89 2.21
N THR A 173 -6.47 15.89 3.37
CA THR A 173 -6.76 16.78 4.49
C THR A 173 -6.36 18.24 4.24
N HIS A 174 -5.57 18.50 3.20
CA HIS A 174 -5.11 19.84 2.83
C HIS A 174 -5.86 20.39 1.61
N ALA A 175 -6.71 19.58 0.96
CA ALA A 175 -7.50 20.03 -0.18
C ALA A 175 -8.68 20.93 0.27
N PRO A 176 -9.10 21.88 -0.59
CA PRO A 176 -10.36 22.59 -0.40
C PRO A 176 -11.54 21.61 -0.26
N PRO A 177 -12.62 21.96 0.46
CA PRO A 177 -13.75 21.05 0.70
C PRO A 177 -14.33 20.40 -0.56
N LYS A 178 -14.33 21.12 -1.69
CA LYS A 178 -14.81 20.64 -3.00
C LYS A 178 -13.96 19.53 -3.64
N ALA A 179 -12.75 19.29 -3.15
CA ALA A 179 -11.78 18.36 -3.70
C ALA A 179 -11.12 17.48 -2.62
N ARG A 180 -11.80 17.32 -1.48
CA ARG A 180 -11.34 16.52 -0.33
C ARG A 180 -11.06 15.08 -0.72
N TYR A 181 -11.96 14.48 -1.49
CA TYR A 181 -11.75 13.14 -2.02
C TYR A 181 -10.94 13.22 -3.28
N LYS A 182 -9.91 12.38 -3.35
CA LYS A 182 -9.06 12.24 -4.52
C LYS A 182 -9.03 10.79 -4.95
N ALA A 183 -8.92 10.58 -6.25
CA ALA A 183 -8.74 9.27 -6.81
C ALA A 183 -7.67 9.29 -7.90
N VAL A 184 -6.90 8.21 -7.96
CA VAL A 184 -5.90 7.95 -8.98
C VAL A 184 -6.21 6.60 -9.61
N GLY A 185 -6.12 6.50 -10.93
CA GLY A 185 -6.43 5.27 -11.64
C GLY A 185 -5.97 5.34 -13.09
N GLN A 186 -6.25 4.28 -13.84
CA GLN A 186 -5.93 4.27 -15.26
C GLN A 186 -6.75 5.32 -16.01
N GLY A 187 -6.09 6.05 -16.90
CA GLY A 187 -6.73 7.01 -17.79
C GLY A 187 -6.31 6.83 -19.24
N LEU A 188 -7.25 7.06 -20.15
CA LEU A 188 -7.04 7.12 -21.58
C LEU A 188 -6.89 8.59 -22.00
N PHE A 189 -5.79 8.89 -22.67
CA PHE A 189 -5.44 10.19 -23.23
C PHE A 189 -5.04 9.94 -24.68
N VAL A 190 -6.01 10.08 -25.59
CA VAL A 190 -5.79 9.71 -26.99
C VAL A 190 -5.12 10.88 -27.71
N ARG A 191 -3.92 10.64 -28.25
CA ARG A 191 -3.23 11.51 -29.21
C ARG A 191 -2.64 10.65 -30.33
N PRO A 192 -2.65 11.11 -31.59
CA PRO A 192 -2.04 10.37 -32.70
C PRO A 192 -0.60 9.96 -32.37
N GLY A 193 -0.26 8.68 -32.62
CA GLY A 193 1.09 8.13 -32.42
C GLY A 193 1.53 7.90 -30.97
N GLN A 194 0.67 8.07 -29.96
CA GLN A 194 1.03 7.88 -28.55
C GLN A 194 0.27 6.73 -27.90
N ARG A 195 0.93 5.98 -27.01
CA ARG A 195 0.25 5.05 -26.10
C ARG A 195 -0.82 5.83 -25.33
N PRO A 196 -2.09 5.42 -25.27
CA PRO A 196 -3.14 6.26 -24.68
C PRO A 196 -3.20 6.16 -23.16
N HIS A 197 -2.67 5.09 -22.56
CA HIS A 197 -2.86 4.83 -21.14
C HIS A 197 -1.84 5.57 -20.26
N ARG A 198 -2.33 6.33 -19.28
CA ARG A 198 -1.57 7.12 -18.30
C ARG A 198 -2.28 7.08 -16.96
N ILE A 199 -1.67 7.65 -15.91
CA ILE A 199 -2.38 7.83 -14.64
C ILE A 199 -3.26 9.08 -14.72
N ALA A 200 -4.56 8.91 -14.53
CA ALA A 200 -5.51 10.00 -14.40
C ALA A 200 -5.80 10.28 -12.92
N GLY A 201 -6.05 11.56 -12.64
CA GLY A 201 -6.59 12.00 -11.37
C GLY A 201 -8.06 12.33 -11.45
N MET A 202 -8.76 12.16 -10.34
CA MET A 202 -10.12 12.62 -10.13
C MET A 202 -10.23 13.25 -8.74
N TYR A 203 -11.22 14.14 -8.58
CA TYR A 203 -11.54 14.73 -7.29
C TYR A 203 -13.06 14.75 -7.07
N SER A 204 -13.45 14.80 -5.81
CA SER A 204 -14.84 14.89 -5.40
C SER A 204 -14.97 15.60 -4.05
N ALA A 205 -16.10 16.27 -3.83
CA ALA A 205 -16.46 16.83 -2.54
C ALA A 205 -17.01 15.75 -1.60
N ASP A 206 -17.74 14.79 -2.16
CA ASP A 206 -18.55 13.80 -1.44
C ASP A 206 -18.09 12.35 -1.68
N GLY A 207 -17.11 12.13 -2.56
CA GLY A 207 -16.64 10.79 -2.93
C GLY A 207 -17.65 9.97 -3.74
N LEU A 208 -18.78 10.56 -4.15
CA LEU A 208 -19.81 9.92 -4.98
C LEU A 208 -19.83 10.54 -6.37
N LYS A 209 -19.88 11.88 -6.45
CA LYS A 209 -19.84 12.64 -7.70
C LYS A 209 -18.41 13.02 -8.01
N TRP A 210 -17.84 12.38 -9.02
CA TRP A 210 -16.43 12.55 -9.37
C TRP A 210 -16.25 13.50 -10.56
N THR A 211 -15.19 14.29 -10.52
CA THR A 211 -14.70 15.10 -11.63
C THR A 211 -13.29 14.67 -12.00
N ARG A 212 -13.08 14.30 -13.26
CA ARG A 212 -11.76 13.90 -13.78
C ARG A 212 -10.91 15.13 -14.10
N LEU A 213 -9.62 15.07 -13.77
CA LEU A 213 -8.65 16.08 -14.19
C LEU A 213 -8.40 16.01 -15.70
N PRO A 214 -8.15 17.14 -16.38
CA PRO A 214 -8.03 17.15 -17.84
C PRO A 214 -6.70 16.56 -18.34
N LYS A 215 -5.63 16.67 -17.54
CA LYS A 215 -4.27 16.20 -17.86
C LYS A 215 -3.93 14.95 -17.02
N PRO A 216 -3.02 14.08 -17.50
CA PRO A 216 -2.51 12.99 -16.67
C PRO A 216 -1.73 13.52 -15.48
N ILE A 217 -1.76 12.78 -14.37
CA ILE A 217 -0.88 13.04 -13.21
C ILE A 217 0.52 12.47 -13.49
N ILE A 218 0.59 11.29 -14.11
CA ILE A 218 1.84 10.62 -14.45
C ILE A 218 1.84 10.29 -15.94
N MET A 219 2.92 10.65 -16.63
CA MET A 219 3.10 10.51 -18.08
C MET A 219 3.52 9.11 -18.52
N CYS A 220 3.73 8.18 -17.59
CA CYS A 220 3.90 6.76 -17.86
C CYS A 220 2.78 5.96 -17.16
N LEU A 221 2.51 4.76 -17.66
CA LEU A 221 1.73 3.76 -16.93
C LEU A 221 2.75 2.73 -16.41
N PRO A 222 3.14 2.76 -15.12
CA PRO A 222 3.97 1.71 -14.57
C PRO A 222 3.22 0.38 -14.60
N THR A 223 3.95 -0.72 -14.79
CA THR A 223 3.42 -2.09 -14.88
C THR A 223 2.97 -2.66 -13.52
N ALA A 224 3.31 -2.00 -12.42
CA ALA A 224 2.88 -2.36 -11.07
C ALA A 224 1.59 -1.61 -10.66
N SER A 225 0.76 -2.30 -9.87
CA SER A 225 -0.52 -1.84 -9.34
C SER A 225 -0.42 -0.48 -8.63
N ILE A 226 -1.36 0.44 -8.92
CA ILE A 226 -1.53 1.69 -8.18
C ILE A 226 -2.13 1.37 -6.80
N ARG A 227 -1.31 0.96 -5.84
CA ARG A 227 -1.73 0.88 -4.44
C ARG A 227 -1.24 2.11 -3.69
N ALA A 228 -2.18 2.73 -2.98
CA ALA A 228 -2.03 3.79 -1.99
C ALA A 228 -0.75 4.66 -2.09
N PHE A 229 -0.92 5.87 -2.64
CA PHE A 229 -0.04 6.99 -2.34
C PHE A 229 -0.14 7.34 -0.85
N GLY A 230 0.72 6.74 -0.04
CA GLY A 230 1.03 7.19 1.32
C GLY A 230 2.15 8.22 1.27
N MET A 231 1.87 9.42 0.80
CA MET A 231 2.85 10.51 0.84
C MET A 231 3.00 11.00 2.29
N ARG A 232 3.95 10.44 3.06
CA ARG A 232 4.44 11.05 4.30
C ARG A 232 5.72 11.83 3.99
N ARG A 233 5.73 13.12 4.32
CA ARG A 233 6.96 13.93 4.31
C ARG A 233 7.80 13.49 5.50
N VAL A 234 8.90 12.78 5.26
CA VAL A 234 9.98 12.61 6.24
C VAL A 234 11.18 13.38 5.68
N SER A 235 11.64 14.39 6.43
CA SER A 235 12.85 15.17 6.12
C SER A 235 13.00 15.72 4.68
N GLY A 236 11.89 16.05 4.00
CA GLY A 236 11.93 16.62 2.64
C GLY A 236 12.06 15.59 1.50
N THR A 237 12.01 14.29 1.81
CA THR A 237 12.08 13.20 0.83
C THR A 237 10.75 12.44 0.80
N TRP A 238 10.30 12.09 -0.40
CA TRP A 238 9.10 11.30 -0.62
C TRP A 238 9.46 9.81 -0.62
N PHE A 239 8.74 8.98 0.13
CA PHE A 239 8.92 7.52 0.16
C PHE A 239 7.69 6.82 -0.43
N SER A 240 7.92 5.81 -1.28
CA SER A 240 6.92 4.83 -1.71
C SER A 240 7.26 3.47 -1.07
N ALA A 241 6.27 2.80 -0.48
CA ALA A 241 6.40 1.39 -0.12
C ALA A 241 5.77 0.53 -1.23
N GLU A 242 6.60 -0.13 -2.05
CA GLU A 242 6.19 -1.22 -2.93
C GLU A 242 6.61 -2.56 -2.30
N SER A 243 5.74 -3.56 -2.38
CA SER A 243 6.18 -4.96 -2.43
C SER A 243 6.14 -5.37 -3.89
N ALA A 244 7.30 -5.39 -4.52
CA ALA A 244 7.50 -6.01 -5.82
C ALA A 244 8.10 -7.40 -5.58
N VAL A 245 7.39 -8.45 -6.00
CA VAL A 245 8.04 -9.70 -6.38
C VAL A 245 8.01 -9.72 -7.89
N ALA A 246 9.16 -9.41 -8.49
CA ALA A 246 9.43 -9.63 -9.90
C ALA A 246 10.78 -10.33 -9.98
N ASP A 247 10.75 -11.58 -10.43
CA ASP A 247 11.84 -12.46 -10.86
C ASP A 247 13.27 -11.92 -10.71
N GLY A 248 13.91 -12.29 -9.60
CA GLY A 248 15.19 -13.00 -9.58
C GLY A 248 16.47 -12.37 -10.15
N HIS A 249 16.49 -11.16 -10.71
CA HIS A 249 17.74 -10.56 -11.22
C HIS A 249 17.87 -9.06 -10.93
N TRP A 250 18.81 -8.73 -10.06
CA TRP A 250 19.22 -7.35 -9.75
C TRP A 250 20.04 -6.77 -10.91
N ALA A 251 19.60 -5.63 -11.45
CA ALA A 251 20.43 -4.77 -12.27
C ALA A 251 20.60 -3.42 -11.56
N ASP A 252 21.84 -3.09 -11.22
CA ASP A 252 22.23 -1.83 -10.57
C ASP A 252 21.87 -0.61 -11.42
N LEU A 253 21.00 0.26 -10.90
CA LEU A 253 20.74 1.58 -11.46
C LEU A 253 21.46 2.64 -10.62
N LYS A 254 22.57 3.15 -11.15
CA LYS A 254 23.29 4.33 -10.62
C LYS A 254 22.40 5.57 -10.63
N ALA A 255 22.52 6.39 -9.59
CA ALA A 255 21.80 7.65 -9.43
C ALA A 255 22.11 8.66 -10.56
N PRO A 256 21.12 9.44 -11.04
CA PRO A 256 21.39 10.55 -11.94
C PRO A 256 22.04 11.73 -11.21
N THR A 257 23.14 12.20 -11.76
CA THR A 257 23.87 13.42 -11.40
C THR A 257 22.98 14.67 -11.52
N SER A 258 23.16 15.59 -10.57
CA SER A 258 22.51 16.89 -10.49
C SER A 258 22.77 17.74 -11.74
N LEU A 259 21.72 18.22 -12.39
CA LEU A 259 21.80 19.32 -13.35
C LEU A 259 21.61 20.64 -12.61
N THR A 260 22.71 21.35 -12.38
CA THR A 260 22.75 22.74 -11.94
C THR A 260 22.31 23.66 -13.08
N SER A 261 21.45 24.63 -12.77
CA SER A 261 21.10 25.74 -13.65
C SER A 261 22.33 26.59 -13.98
N SER A 262 22.53 26.92 -15.25
CA SER A 262 23.32 28.06 -15.69
C SER A 262 22.41 29.04 -16.43
N ARG A 263 22.39 30.26 -15.87
CA ARG A 263 21.96 31.59 -16.37
C ARG A 263 21.26 31.67 -17.73
#